data_AF-A0AAD6R0Z3-F1
#
_entry.id   AF-A0AAD6R0Z3-F1
#
_cell.length_a   1.000
_cell.length_b   1.000
_cell.length_c   1.000
_cell.angle_alpha   90.00
_cell.angle_beta   90.00
_cell.angle_gamma   90.00
#
_symmetry.space_group_name_H-M   'P 1'
#
loop_
_entity.id
_entity.type
_entity.pdbx_description
1 polymer ?
#
loop_
_entity_poly.entity_id
_entity_poly.type
_entity_poly.pdbx_seq_one_letter_code
_entity_poly.pdbx_strand_id
1 'polypeptide(L)'
;MKGATSVGGGGKDDSSAAVSTKSNKPKYSRFSQQELSAWKPILTPGWVISSFIVIGVVFIPIGLASLFASEHLVEIVERYDTDCIPLAYRNNSLHYIQTSETNKTCTRTFNVPKHMKSPVFIYYELDNYHQNHRRYVKSRSDAQLRGKASESATDTCKPEAVTSNGQPIVPCGLVAWSLFNDTYRFSVKNEVLDVSKKNIAWKSDQENKFGSDVYPKNFQSGSLIGGGKLNSSIPVSISLFFLLVYVLSYSLFIH
;
A
#
# COMPACT_ATOMS: atom_id res chain seq x y z
N MET A 1 4.06 65.14 -49.84
CA MET A 1 5.14 65.96 -50.45
C MET A 1 6.35 65.90 -49.54
N LYS A 2 7.55 65.65 -50.12
CA LYS A 2 8.94 65.99 -49.71
C LYS A 2 9.21 66.21 -48.21
N GLY A 3 10.22 65.66 -47.55
CA GLY A 3 11.52 65.08 -47.92
C GLY A 3 12.31 64.89 -46.60
N ALA A 4 13.24 63.93 -46.54
CA ALA A 4 14.69 64.17 -46.54
C ALA A 4 15.26 64.63 -45.17
N THR A 5 15.96 63.72 -44.45
CA THR A 5 17.42 63.74 -44.08
C THR A 5 17.79 64.81 -43.03
N SER A 6 18.77 64.71 -42.13
CA SER A 6 19.93 63.84 -41.84
C SER A 6 20.56 64.35 -40.52
N VAL A 7 21.14 63.42 -39.73
CA VAL A 7 22.48 63.47 -39.11
C VAL A 7 22.85 64.64 -38.15
N GLY A 8 23.38 64.26 -36.98
CA GLY A 8 24.65 64.83 -36.51
C GLY A 8 24.76 65.21 -35.02
N GLY A 9 25.71 64.55 -34.33
CA GLY A 9 26.47 65.07 -33.17
C GLY A 9 25.69 65.15 -31.85
N GLY A 10 26.08 64.50 -30.75
CA GLY A 10 27.44 64.36 -30.24
C GLY A 10 27.78 65.58 -29.37
N GLY A 11 27.56 65.46 -28.05
CA GLY A 11 27.89 66.52 -27.10
C GLY A 11 27.21 66.31 -25.76
N LYS A 12 27.87 65.55 -24.87
CA LYS A 12 27.72 65.67 -23.43
C LYS A 12 28.07 67.10 -23.03
N ASP A 13 27.28 67.71 -22.15
CA ASP A 13 27.82 68.21 -20.88
C ASP A 13 26.68 68.50 -19.90
N ASP A 14 26.93 68.07 -18.68
CA ASP A 14 26.02 67.98 -17.55
C ASP A 14 25.52 69.35 -17.08
N SER A 15 24.24 69.42 -16.71
CA SER A 15 23.76 70.34 -15.68
C SER A 15 22.48 69.79 -15.06
N SER A 16 22.71 69.15 -13.93
CA SER A 16 21.75 68.72 -12.92
C SER A 16 20.63 69.74 -12.68
N ALA A 17 19.42 69.41 -13.12
CA ALA A 17 18.20 69.87 -12.46
C ALA A 17 17.70 68.73 -11.57
N ALA A 18 17.84 68.92 -10.26
CA ALA A 18 17.37 68.01 -9.25
C ALA A 18 15.86 67.74 -9.42
N VAL A 19 15.52 66.53 -9.87
CA VAL A 19 14.24 65.91 -9.57
C VAL A 19 14.51 64.88 -8.49
N SER A 20 13.94 65.09 -7.30
CA SER A 20 14.05 64.16 -6.18
C SER A 20 13.62 62.75 -6.60
N THR A 21 14.57 61.86 -6.87
CA THR A 21 14.31 60.46 -7.13
C THR A 21 13.92 59.81 -5.80
N LYS A 22 12.63 59.51 -5.62
CA LYS A 22 12.13 58.70 -4.50
C LYS A 22 12.88 57.37 -4.45
N SER A 23 13.92 57.28 -3.61
CA SER A 23 14.83 56.12 -3.49
C SER A 23 14.16 54.85 -2.91
N ASN A 24 12.95 54.96 -2.38
CA ASN A 24 12.22 53.85 -1.76
C ASN A 24 11.05 53.35 -2.62
N LYS A 25 10.95 53.72 -3.90
CA LYS A 25 9.88 53.23 -4.76
C LYS A 25 10.22 51.82 -5.27
N PRO A 26 9.42 50.79 -4.95
CA PRO A 26 9.67 49.44 -5.45
C PRO A 26 9.57 49.41 -6.98
N LYS A 27 10.39 48.56 -7.61
CA LYS A 27 10.41 48.38 -9.07
C LYS A 27 9.02 47.95 -9.56
N TYR A 28 8.51 48.67 -10.55
CA TYR A 28 7.22 48.37 -11.16
C TYR A 28 7.30 47.04 -11.92
N SER A 29 6.45 46.08 -11.54
CA SER A 29 6.16 44.87 -12.32
C SER A 29 4.71 44.47 -12.05
N ARG A 30 4.05 43.85 -13.03
CA ARG A 30 2.66 43.35 -12.84
C ARG A 30 2.54 42.41 -11.64
N PHE A 31 3.60 41.65 -11.34
CA PHE A 31 3.69 40.81 -10.15
C PHE A 31 3.77 41.64 -8.86
N SER A 32 4.69 42.61 -8.78
CA SER A 32 4.88 43.46 -7.60
C SER A 32 3.70 44.41 -7.32
N GLN A 33 2.88 44.68 -8.33
CA GLN A 33 1.66 45.48 -8.22
C GLN A 33 0.38 44.65 -8.08
N GLN A 34 0.49 43.32 -8.09
CA GLN A 34 -0.66 42.41 -8.05
C GLN A 34 -1.67 42.63 -9.19
N GLU A 35 -1.16 43.09 -10.35
CA GLU A 35 -1.90 43.34 -11.60
C GLU A 35 -1.69 42.19 -12.61
N LEU A 36 -1.51 40.97 -12.11
CA LEU A 36 -1.46 39.79 -12.98
C LEU A 36 -2.83 39.56 -13.62
N SER A 37 -2.82 39.11 -14.87
CA SER A 37 -4.06 38.66 -15.53
C SER A 37 -4.63 37.50 -14.73
N ALA A 38 -5.81 37.70 -14.16
CA ALA A 38 -6.51 36.71 -13.38
C ALA A 38 -7.91 36.52 -13.97
N TRP A 39 -8.29 35.27 -14.19
CA TRP A 39 -9.67 34.92 -14.44
C TRP A 39 -10.43 34.89 -13.10
N LYS A 40 -11.51 35.66 -13.00
CA LYS A 40 -12.36 35.75 -11.80
C LYS A 40 -13.75 35.21 -12.14
N PRO A 41 -13.95 33.88 -12.13
CA PRO A 41 -15.26 33.32 -12.44
C PRO A 41 -16.27 33.73 -11.36
N ILE A 42 -17.39 34.31 -11.78
CA ILE A 42 -18.54 34.56 -10.92
C ILE A 42 -19.50 33.38 -11.12
N LEU A 43 -19.61 32.52 -10.10
CA LEU A 43 -20.50 31.36 -10.12
C LEU A 43 -21.95 31.83 -9.95
N THR A 44 -22.64 32.09 -11.06
CA THR A 44 -24.07 32.39 -11.02
C THR A 44 -24.88 31.10 -10.83
N PRO A 45 -26.09 31.18 -10.24
CA PRO A 45 -26.90 29.98 -9.99
C PRO A 45 -27.14 29.11 -11.22
N GLY A 46 -27.32 29.70 -12.41
CA GLY A 46 -27.53 28.94 -13.65
C GLY A 46 -26.32 28.10 -14.06
N TRP A 47 -25.09 28.61 -13.91
CA TRP A 47 -23.87 27.85 -14.18
C TRP A 47 -23.70 26.68 -13.21
N VAL A 48 -24.01 26.92 -11.93
CA VAL A 48 -23.94 25.88 -10.89
C VAL A 48 -24.95 24.77 -11.16
N ILE A 49 -26.22 25.10 -11.43
CA ILE A 49 -27.27 24.13 -11.73
C ILE A 49 -26.90 23.30 -12.96
N SER A 50 -26.44 23.95 -14.04
CA SER A 50 -26.01 23.25 -15.26
C SER A 50 -24.86 22.28 -14.98
N SER A 51 -23.85 22.71 -14.21
CA SER A 51 -22.73 21.84 -13.86
C SER A 51 -23.16 20.60 -13.06
N PHE A 52 -24.09 20.74 -12.12
CA PHE A 52 -24.61 19.61 -11.36
C PHE A 52 -25.43 18.65 -12.22
N ILE A 53 -26.22 19.17 -13.18
CA ILE A 53 -26.95 18.32 -14.13
C ILE A 53 -25.98 17.51 -14.98
N VAL A 54 -24.91 18.14 -15.50
CA VAL A 54 -23.89 17.44 -16.29
C VAL A 54 -23.20 16.36 -15.46
N ILE A 55 -22.80 16.67 -14.23
CA ILE A 55 -22.20 15.68 -13.31
C ILE A 55 -23.17 14.52 -13.06
N GLY A 56 -24.46 14.80 -12.81
CA GLY A 56 -25.48 13.78 -12.60
C GLY A 56 -25.66 12.87 -13.82
N VAL A 57 -25.79 13.44 -15.02
CA VAL A 57 -25.93 12.69 -16.28
C VAL A 57 -24.72 11.77 -16.53
N VAL A 58 -23.52 12.17 -16.10
CA VAL A 58 -22.31 11.33 -16.24
C VAL A 58 -22.21 10.28 -15.13
N PHE A 59 -22.48 10.65 -13.86
CA PHE A 59 -22.26 9.76 -12.73
C PHE A 59 -23.37 8.73 -12.53
N ILE A 60 -24.61 9.00 -12.95
CA ILE A 60 -25.71 8.02 -12.88
C ILE A 60 -25.41 6.76 -13.71
N PRO A 61 -25.08 6.84 -15.01
CA PRO A 61 -24.78 5.63 -15.80
C PRO A 61 -23.52 4.91 -15.31
N ILE A 62 -22.50 5.65 -14.86
CA ILE A 62 -21.30 5.06 -14.25
C ILE A 62 -21.68 4.29 -12.99
N GLY A 63 -22.46 4.89 -12.08
CA GLY A 63 -22.92 4.26 -10.84
C GLY A 63 -23.78 3.02 -11.10
N LEU A 64 -24.70 3.07 -12.06
CA LEU A 64 -25.51 1.91 -12.45
C LEU A 64 -24.65 0.78 -13.03
N ALA A 65 -23.69 1.10 -13.90
CA ALA A 65 -22.76 0.11 -14.45
C ALA A 65 -21.88 -0.52 -13.36
N SER A 66 -21.37 0.29 -12.42
CA SER A 66 -20.58 -0.19 -11.28
C SER A 66 -21.40 -1.07 -10.33
N LEU A 67 -22.65 -0.69 -10.04
CA LEU A 67 -23.55 -1.48 -9.19
C LEU A 67 -23.86 -2.82 -9.83
N PHE A 68 -24.24 -2.82 -11.12
CA PHE A 68 -24.48 -4.04 -11.87
C PHE A 68 -23.26 -4.96 -11.87
N ALA A 69 -22.06 -4.42 -12.11
CA ALA A 69 -20.83 -5.20 -12.07
C ALA A 69 -20.55 -5.78 -10.67
N SER A 70 -20.86 -5.04 -9.59
CA SER A 70 -20.69 -5.49 -8.21
C SER A 70 -21.63 -6.63 -7.83
N GLU A 71 -22.90 -6.59 -8.26
CA GLU A 71 -23.89 -7.64 -7.95
C GLU A 71 -23.60 -8.98 -8.64
N HIS A 72 -22.79 -8.98 -9.70
CA HIS A 72 -22.38 -10.19 -10.41
C HIS A 72 -21.22 -10.93 -9.73
N LEU A 73 -20.53 -10.29 -8.78
CA LEU A 73 -19.46 -10.92 -8.03
C LEU A 73 -20.04 -11.90 -7.01
N VAL A 74 -19.51 -13.13 -7.02
CA VAL A 74 -19.84 -14.14 -6.03
C VAL A 74 -18.73 -14.13 -4.98
N GLU A 75 -19.09 -13.85 -3.73
CA GLU A 75 -18.17 -13.85 -2.60
C GLU A 75 -18.68 -14.83 -1.54
N ILE A 76 -17.76 -15.56 -0.92
CA ILE A 76 -18.06 -16.49 0.17
C ILE A 76 -17.08 -16.20 1.30
N VAL A 77 -17.63 -15.84 2.45
CA VAL A 77 -16.87 -15.55 3.67
C VAL A 77 -17.18 -16.64 4.69
N GLU A 78 -16.15 -17.40 5.08
CA GLU A 78 -16.26 -18.46 6.08
C GLU A 78 -15.31 -18.15 7.25
N ARG A 79 -15.89 -17.97 8.44
CA ARG A 79 -15.15 -17.72 9.68
C ARG A 79 -14.82 -19.06 10.37
N TYR A 80 -13.55 -19.31 10.66
CA TYR A 80 -13.08 -20.60 11.15
C TYR A 80 -12.34 -20.58 12.51
N ASP A 81 -12.06 -19.41 13.06
CA ASP A 81 -11.31 -19.23 14.32
C ASP A 81 -11.98 -19.90 15.54
N THR A 82 -13.30 -19.79 15.69
CA THR A 82 -14.04 -20.39 16.83
C THR A 82 -14.36 -21.86 16.63
N ASP A 83 -14.57 -22.25 15.38
CA ASP A 83 -15.11 -23.55 15.01
C ASP A 83 -14.02 -24.61 14.85
N CYS A 84 -12.81 -24.18 14.52
CA CYS A 84 -11.64 -25.06 14.43
C CYS A 84 -10.98 -25.35 15.79
N ILE A 85 -11.42 -24.69 16.87
CA ILE A 85 -10.95 -24.96 18.22
C ILE A 85 -11.89 -25.98 18.89
N PRO A 86 -11.40 -27.17 19.29
CA PRO A 86 -12.21 -28.17 19.97
C PRO A 86 -12.82 -27.63 21.27
N LEU A 87 -14.00 -28.11 21.64
CA LEU A 87 -14.73 -27.66 22.84
C LEU A 87 -13.87 -27.72 24.12
N ALA A 88 -13.01 -28.74 24.25
CA ALA A 88 -12.11 -28.91 25.38
C ALA A 88 -11.08 -27.77 25.55
N TYR A 89 -10.76 -27.07 24.47
CA TYR A 89 -9.74 -26.02 24.44
C TYR A 89 -10.30 -24.61 24.25
N ARG A 90 -11.63 -24.41 24.20
CA ARG A 90 -12.21 -23.07 24.00
C ARG A 90 -11.85 -22.08 25.11
N ASN A 91 -11.77 -22.54 26.34
CA ASN A 91 -11.37 -21.72 27.49
C ASN A 91 -9.85 -21.49 27.58
N ASN A 92 -9.06 -22.24 26.80
CA ASN A 92 -7.60 -22.12 26.75
C ASN A 92 -7.10 -22.29 25.30
N SER A 93 -7.60 -21.42 24.43
CA SER A 93 -7.33 -21.44 22.99
C SER A 93 -5.84 -21.23 22.69
N LEU A 94 -5.17 -20.38 23.47
CA LEU A 94 -3.74 -20.09 23.32
C LEU A 94 -2.88 -21.34 23.48
N HIS A 95 -3.16 -22.18 24.48
CA HIS A 95 -2.43 -23.44 24.67
C HIS A 95 -2.61 -24.38 23.48
N TYR A 96 -3.84 -24.49 22.94
CA TYR A 96 -4.11 -25.32 21.76
C TYR A 96 -3.37 -24.81 20.52
N ILE A 97 -3.31 -23.50 20.32
CA ILE A 97 -2.59 -22.90 19.18
C ILE A 97 -1.08 -23.13 19.31
N GLN A 98 -0.52 -22.98 20.51
CA GLN A 98 0.92 -23.08 20.76
C GLN A 98 1.46 -24.52 20.75
N THR A 99 0.69 -25.49 21.23
CA THR A 99 1.17 -26.88 21.34
C THR A 99 1.33 -27.54 19.96
N SER A 100 2.44 -28.22 19.70
CA SER A 100 2.63 -29.00 18.46
C SER A 100 2.02 -30.40 18.52
N GLU A 101 1.50 -30.82 19.67
CA GLU A 101 1.08 -32.20 19.93
C GLU A 101 -0.29 -32.53 19.31
N THR A 102 -1.15 -31.54 19.14
CA THR A 102 -2.52 -31.74 18.64
C THR A 102 -2.61 -31.48 17.15
N ASN A 103 -3.34 -32.36 16.45
CA ASN A 103 -3.72 -32.11 15.06
C ASN A 103 -4.64 -30.88 14.99
N LYS A 104 -4.25 -29.89 14.18
CA LYS A 104 -4.99 -28.64 13.94
C LYS A 104 -5.77 -28.62 12.63
N THR A 105 -5.86 -29.77 11.96
CA THR A 105 -6.63 -29.88 10.72
C THR A 105 -8.11 -29.66 11.02
N CYS A 106 -8.69 -28.69 10.34
CA CYS A 106 -10.09 -28.31 10.47
C CYS A 106 -10.76 -28.38 9.11
N THR A 107 -11.86 -29.13 9.02
CA THR A 107 -12.63 -29.26 7.78
C THR A 107 -13.91 -28.46 7.92
N ARG A 108 -14.13 -27.55 6.97
CA ARG A 108 -15.34 -26.73 6.86
C ARG A 108 -16.04 -27.04 5.56
N THR A 109 -17.37 -27.11 5.60
CA THR A 109 -18.21 -27.32 4.43
C THR A 109 -19.13 -26.13 4.30
N PHE A 110 -19.06 -25.47 3.15
CA PHE A 110 -19.91 -24.35 2.81
C PHE A 110 -20.55 -24.59 1.44
N ASN A 111 -21.70 -23.95 1.22
CA ASN A 111 -22.42 -24.06 -0.04
C ASN A 111 -22.04 -22.89 -0.97
N VAL A 112 -21.81 -23.19 -2.25
CA VAL A 112 -21.50 -22.19 -3.28
C VAL A 112 -22.80 -21.89 -4.03
N PRO A 113 -23.46 -20.73 -3.79
CA PRO A 113 -24.82 -20.50 -4.27
C PRO A 113 -24.92 -20.32 -5.79
N LYS A 114 -23.84 -19.88 -6.43
CA LYS A 114 -23.76 -19.61 -7.87
C LYS A 114 -22.41 -20.05 -8.40
N HIS A 115 -22.36 -20.46 -9.66
CA HIS A 115 -21.11 -20.83 -10.31
C HIS A 115 -20.10 -19.67 -10.33
N MET A 116 -18.90 -19.88 -9.79
CA MET A 116 -17.82 -18.91 -9.80
C MET A 116 -16.98 -19.09 -11.07
N LYS A 117 -17.02 -18.12 -11.98
CA LYS A 117 -16.22 -18.14 -13.21
C LYS A 117 -14.75 -17.89 -12.87
N SER A 118 -13.85 -18.65 -13.49
CA SER A 118 -12.39 -18.45 -13.38
C SER A 118 -11.96 -17.04 -13.82
N PRO A 119 -10.96 -16.41 -13.18
CA PRO A 119 -10.18 -16.89 -12.03
C PRO A 119 -10.89 -16.69 -10.68
N VAL A 120 -10.73 -17.68 -9.78
CA VAL A 120 -11.21 -17.60 -8.40
C VAL A 120 -10.05 -17.23 -7.49
N PHE A 121 -10.23 -16.20 -6.68
CA PHE A 121 -9.24 -15.74 -5.71
C PHE A 121 -9.63 -16.17 -4.30
N ILE A 122 -8.62 -16.52 -3.51
CA ILE A 122 -8.79 -16.90 -2.10
C ILE A 122 -8.08 -15.85 -1.26
N TYR A 123 -8.84 -15.24 -0.36
CA TYR A 123 -8.35 -14.28 0.60
C TYR A 123 -8.51 -14.83 2.01
N TYR A 124 -7.63 -14.41 2.91
CA TYR A 124 -7.81 -14.62 4.34
C TYR A 124 -7.99 -13.25 4.98
N GLU A 125 -8.90 -13.20 5.95
CA GLU A 125 -9.21 -11.99 6.69
C GLU A 125 -8.75 -12.15 8.14
N LEU A 126 -8.13 -11.11 8.69
CA LEU A 126 -7.68 -11.05 10.07
C LEU A 126 -8.35 -9.87 10.75
N ASP A 127 -9.19 -10.17 11.74
CA ASP A 127 -9.82 -9.14 12.58
C ASP A 127 -8.95 -8.82 13.80
N ASN A 128 -9.06 -7.60 14.33
CA ASN A 128 -8.30 -7.07 15.46
C ASN A 128 -6.77 -7.18 15.29
N TYR A 129 -6.30 -7.11 14.04
CA TYR A 129 -4.88 -7.17 13.69
C TYR A 129 -4.35 -5.81 13.18
N HIS A 130 -3.70 -5.05 14.06
CA HIS A 130 -3.31 -3.66 13.79
C HIS A 130 -2.01 -3.50 12.98
N GLN A 131 -2.03 -3.93 11.71
CA GLN A 131 -0.88 -3.78 10.80
C GLN A 131 -0.46 -2.34 10.55
N ASN A 132 -1.38 -1.38 10.70
CA ASN A 132 -1.13 0.04 10.49
C ASN A 132 -0.44 0.72 11.68
N HIS A 133 -0.26 0.04 12.81
CA HIS A 133 0.36 0.63 13.98
C HIS A 133 1.80 1.07 13.65
N ARG A 134 2.15 2.33 13.93
CA ARG A 134 3.41 2.97 13.51
C ARG A 134 4.66 2.15 13.83
N ARG A 135 4.72 1.51 15.01
CA ARG A 135 5.88 0.67 15.40
C ARG A 135 5.94 -0.64 14.60
N TYR A 136 4.78 -1.21 14.27
CA TYR A 136 4.71 -2.43 13.46
C TYR A 136 5.15 -2.15 12.03
N VAL A 137 4.57 -1.12 11.38
CA VAL A 137 4.94 -0.72 10.00
C VAL A 137 6.43 -0.41 9.86
N LYS A 138 7.02 0.24 10.86
CA LYS A 138 8.45 0.56 10.87
C LYS A 138 9.36 -0.63 11.13
N SER A 139 8.85 -1.71 11.73
CA SER A 139 9.64 -2.87 12.14
C SER A 139 9.90 -3.81 10.97
N ARG A 140 10.71 -3.33 10.01
CA ARG A 140 11.23 -4.05 8.84
C ARG A 140 12.43 -3.30 8.25
N SER A 141 13.22 -3.95 7.41
CA SER A 141 14.34 -3.30 6.70
C SER A 141 14.21 -3.47 5.19
N ASP A 142 13.81 -2.39 4.51
CA ASP A 142 13.66 -2.41 3.04
C ASP A 142 15.03 -2.54 2.33
N ALA A 143 16.14 -2.15 2.97
CA ALA A 143 17.48 -2.37 2.44
C ALA A 143 17.86 -3.85 2.46
N GLN A 144 17.64 -4.52 3.61
CA GLN A 144 17.85 -5.96 3.75
C GLN A 144 17.00 -6.76 2.76
N LEU A 145 15.73 -6.39 2.61
CA LEU A 145 14.78 -7.09 1.73
C LEU A 145 15.12 -6.93 0.24
N ARG A 146 15.82 -5.86 -0.14
CA ARG A 146 16.16 -5.56 -1.53
C ARG A 146 17.43 -6.24 -2.01
N GLY A 147 18.42 -6.47 -1.13
CA GLY A 147 19.68 -7.06 -1.58
C GLY A 147 20.55 -7.62 -0.46
N LYS A 148 21.26 -8.70 -0.79
CA LYS A 148 22.10 -9.48 0.14
C LYS A 148 23.20 -8.66 0.82
N ALA A 149 23.72 -7.63 0.15
CA ALA A 149 24.76 -6.77 0.71
C ALA A 149 24.31 -5.98 1.96
N SER A 150 23.00 -5.80 2.15
CA SER A 150 22.41 -5.07 3.28
C SER A 150 21.79 -5.98 4.34
N GLU A 151 22.18 -7.26 4.40
CA GLU A 151 21.63 -8.22 5.38
C GLU A 151 21.79 -7.77 6.83
N SER A 152 22.84 -7.03 7.15
CA SER A 152 23.14 -6.49 8.49
C SER A 152 22.36 -5.21 8.84
N ALA A 153 21.69 -4.58 7.89
CA ALA A 153 20.97 -3.32 8.11
C ALA A 153 19.64 -3.57 8.85
N THR A 154 19.71 -3.75 10.18
CA THR A 154 18.57 -4.20 11.02
C THR A 154 18.07 -3.16 12.03
N ASP A 155 18.56 -1.91 11.96
CA ASP A 155 18.26 -0.86 12.95
C ASP A 155 16.77 -0.57 13.15
N THR A 156 15.99 -0.63 12.07
CA THR A 156 14.55 -0.39 12.08
C THR A 156 13.75 -1.62 12.50
N CYS A 157 14.35 -2.80 12.55
CA CYS A 157 13.67 -4.09 12.78
C CYS A 157 13.42 -4.46 14.24
N LYS A 158 13.65 -3.56 15.20
CA LYS A 158 13.43 -3.87 16.61
C LYS A 158 11.95 -4.24 16.88
N PRO A 159 11.68 -5.20 17.79
CA PRO A 159 12.64 -5.98 18.59
C PRO A 159 13.30 -7.14 17.83
N GLU A 160 12.67 -7.68 16.78
CA GLU A 160 13.14 -8.87 16.04
C GLU A 160 14.21 -8.55 14.98
N ALA A 161 15.30 -7.91 15.41
CA ALA A 161 16.39 -7.48 14.55
C ALA A 161 17.52 -8.52 14.44
N VAL A 162 17.92 -9.09 15.58
CA VAL A 162 19.09 -9.97 15.72
C VAL A 162 18.75 -11.13 16.67
N THR A 163 19.49 -12.23 16.54
CA THR A 163 19.40 -13.35 17.48
C THR A 163 20.04 -13.00 18.83
N SER A 164 19.87 -13.87 19.83
CA SER A 164 20.57 -13.78 21.12
C SER A 164 22.10 -13.73 20.98
N ASN A 165 22.64 -14.27 19.89
CA ASN A 165 24.08 -14.32 19.60
C ASN A 165 24.54 -13.11 18.77
N GLY A 166 23.68 -12.11 18.56
CA GLY A 166 23.98 -10.89 17.79
C GLY A 166 24.01 -11.07 16.28
N GLN A 167 23.57 -12.21 15.74
CA GLN A 167 23.52 -12.44 14.29
C GLN A 167 22.26 -11.83 13.69
N PRO A 168 22.33 -11.20 12.50
CA PRO A 168 21.15 -10.61 11.87
C PRO A 168 20.10 -11.68 11.54
N ILE A 169 18.84 -11.34 11.81
CA ILE A 169 17.69 -12.12 11.37
C ILE A 169 17.34 -11.67 9.95
N VAL A 170 17.13 -12.60 9.04
CA VAL A 170 16.72 -12.31 7.66
C VAL A 170 15.48 -13.13 7.35
N PRO A 171 14.36 -12.50 6.93
CA PRO A 171 14.03 -11.08 7.09
C PRO A 171 13.80 -10.69 8.57
N CYS A 172 14.23 -9.50 8.96
CA CYS A 172 14.04 -8.96 10.31
C CYS A 172 12.73 -8.18 10.46
N GLY A 173 12.31 -8.03 11.72
CA GLY A 173 11.23 -7.14 12.13
C GLY A 173 9.88 -7.80 12.35
N LEU A 174 8.99 -7.11 13.06
CA LEU A 174 7.69 -7.63 13.47
C LEU A 174 6.81 -7.99 12.29
N VAL A 175 6.87 -7.22 11.20
CA VAL A 175 6.06 -7.53 10.01
C VAL A 175 6.42 -8.92 9.49
N ALA A 176 7.72 -9.23 9.47
CA ALA A 176 8.18 -10.54 9.05
C ALA A 176 7.86 -11.63 10.06
N TRP A 177 8.08 -11.32 11.33
CA TRP A 177 7.88 -12.22 12.45
C TRP A 177 6.45 -12.75 12.58
N SER A 178 5.45 -11.93 12.30
CA SER A 178 4.03 -12.29 12.41
C SER A 178 3.44 -12.79 11.10
N LEU A 179 4.22 -13.54 10.31
CA LEU A 179 3.80 -14.11 9.05
C LEU A 179 2.60 -15.04 9.24
N PHE A 180 1.54 -14.89 8.45
CA PHE A 180 0.42 -15.81 8.48
C PHE A 180 0.84 -17.25 8.11
N ASN A 181 0.36 -18.25 8.85
CA ASN A 181 0.89 -19.62 8.79
C ASN A 181 -0.13 -20.72 8.47
N ASP A 182 -1.41 -20.41 8.33
CA ASP A 182 -2.39 -21.44 7.99
C ASP A 182 -2.26 -21.86 6.53
N THR A 183 -2.70 -23.08 6.24
CA THR A 183 -2.71 -23.64 4.89
C THR A 183 -4.10 -24.14 4.55
N TYR A 184 -4.60 -23.67 3.41
CA TYR A 184 -5.92 -24.03 2.90
C TYR A 184 -5.82 -25.12 1.83
N ARG A 185 -6.78 -26.05 1.85
CA ARG A 185 -7.01 -27.05 0.81
C ARG A 185 -8.50 -27.09 0.54
N PHE A 186 -8.88 -27.10 -0.73
CA PHE A 186 -10.28 -27.13 -1.14
C PHE A 186 -10.56 -28.43 -1.88
N SER A 187 -11.76 -28.95 -1.71
CA SER A 187 -12.25 -30.09 -2.46
C SER A 187 -13.71 -29.89 -2.81
N VAL A 188 -14.09 -30.19 -4.04
CA VAL A 188 -15.47 -30.16 -4.52
C VAL A 188 -15.88 -31.58 -4.82
N LYS A 189 -16.92 -32.09 -4.15
CA LYS A 189 -17.42 -33.48 -4.32
C LYS A 189 -16.31 -34.54 -4.26
N ASN A 190 -15.38 -34.38 -3.30
CA ASN A 190 -14.18 -35.22 -3.10
C ASN A 190 -13.08 -35.10 -4.18
N GLU A 191 -13.22 -34.21 -5.15
CA GLU A 191 -12.13 -33.85 -6.06
C GLU A 191 -11.33 -32.69 -5.47
N VAL A 192 -10.01 -32.87 -5.34
CA VAL A 192 -9.11 -31.84 -4.80
C VAL A 192 -8.95 -30.73 -5.84
N LEU A 193 -9.16 -29.49 -5.41
CA LEU A 193 -8.87 -28.31 -6.21
C LEU A 193 -7.45 -27.82 -5.93
N ASP A 194 -6.64 -27.74 -6.98
CA ASP A 194 -5.29 -27.20 -6.89
C ASP A 194 -5.32 -25.69 -6.69
N VAL A 195 -4.78 -25.23 -5.55
CA VAL A 195 -4.61 -23.81 -5.24
C VAL A 195 -3.20 -23.38 -5.61
N SER A 196 -3.07 -22.50 -6.60
CA SER A 196 -1.79 -21.89 -6.92
C SER A 196 -1.40 -20.87 -5.85
N LYS A 197 -0.20 -21.03 -5.28
CA LYS A 197 0.46 -20.03 -4.42
C LYS A 197 1.46 -19.15 -5.20
N LYS A 198 1.54 -19.31 -6.52
CA LYS A 198 2.47 -18.59 -7.40
C LYS A 198 1.80 -17.37 -8.02
N ASN A 199 2.57 -16.31 -8.28
CA ASN A 199 2.11 -15.08 -8.94
C ASN A 199 0.94 -14.36 -8.25
N ILE A 200 0.86 -14.46 -6.92
CA ILE A 200 -0.17 -13.78 -6.10
C ILE A 200 0.24 -12.36 -5.69
N ALA A 201 1.50 -11.98 -5.92
CA ALA A 201 2.04 -10.68 -5.57
C ALA A 201 2.20 -9.79 -6.79
N TRP A 202 2.24 -8.47 -6.53
CA TRP A 202 2.54 -7.49 -7.57
C TRP A 202 3.86 -7.81 -8.26
N LYS A 203 3.86 -7.73 -9.60
CA LYS A 203 5.05 -7.97 -10.42
C LYS A 203 6.21 -7.05 -10.03
N SER A 204 5.91 -5.80 -9.71
CA SER A 204 6.90 -4.83 -9.21
C SER A 204 7.55 -5.27 -7.90
N ASP A 205 6.79 -5.89 -6.99
CA ASP A 205 7.31 -6.38 -5.72
C ASP A 205 8.23 -7.58 -5.94
N GLN A 206 7.83 -8.53 -6.78
CA GLN A 206 8.61 -9.71 -7.17
C GLN A 206 9.94 -9.36 -7.86
N GLU A 207 9.94 -8.37 -8.75
CA GLU A 207 11.07 -8.09 -9.63
C GLU A 207 12.00 -6.98 -9.13
N ASN A 208 11.48 -5.98 -8.42
CA ASN A 208 12.24 -4.75 -8.11
C ASN A 208 12.39 -4.46 -6.62
N LYS A 209 11.45 -4.91 -5.80
CA LYS A 209 11.42 -4.54 -4.38
C LYS A 209 12.11 -5.56 -3.49
N PHE A 210 11.89 -6.84 -3.78
CA PHE A 210 12.48 -7.95 -3.05
C PHE A 210 13.59 -8.60 -3.86
N GLY A 211 14.77 -8.73 -3.26
CA GLY A 211 15.93 -9.35 -3.90
C GLY A 211 15.71 -10.85 -4.11
N SER A 212 16.00 -11.34 -5.30
CA SER A 212 16.00 -12.77 -5.62
C SER A 212 17.18 -13.54 -5.00
N ASP A 213 18.18 -12.81 -4.50
CA ASP A 213 19.39 -13.31 -3.86
C ASP A 213 19.35 -13.24 -2.32
N VAL A 214 18.23 -12.79 -1.74
CA VAL A 214 18.03 -12.69 -0.29
C VAL A 214 17.26 -13.90 0.20
N TYR A 215 17.87 -14.67 1.11
CA TYR A 215 17.33 -15.92 1.63
C TYR A 215 17.11 -15.83 3.15
N PRO A 216 16.06 -16.48 3.70
CA PRO A 216 15.82 -16.49 5.13
C PRO A 216 16.97 -17.12 5.94
N LYS A 217 17.43 -16.41 6.97
CA LYS A 217 18.52 -16.82 7.88
C LYS A 217 18.15 -16.47 9.31
N ASN A 218 18.47 -17.37 10.24
CA ASN A 218 18.26 -17.14 11.68
C ASN A 218 16.82 -16.77 12.07
N PHE A 219 15.84 -17.05 11.20
CA PHE A 219 14.45 -16.65 11.39
C PHE A 219 13.77 -17.59 12.39
N GLN A 220 13.30 -17.02 13.51
CA GLN A 220 12.65 -17.72 14.62
C GLN A 220 13.48 -18.86 15.24
N SER A 221 14.80 -18.65 15.36
CA SER A 221 15.69 -19.59 16.04
C SER A 221 15.68 -19.46 17.57
N GLY A 222 14.95 -18.48 18.13
CA GLY A 222 14.85 -18.23 19.57
C GLY A 222 13.70 -18.97 20.25
N SER A 223 13.44 -18.61 21.52
CA SER A 223 12.33 -19.16 22.31
C SER A 223 10.96 -18.59 21.94
N LEU A 224 10.93 -17.36 21.43
CA LEU A 224 9.72 -16.75 20.90
C LEU A 224 9.47 -17.30 19.49
N ILE A 225 8.21 -17.67 19.23
CA ILE A 225 7.73 -18.09 17.92
C ILE A 225 6.62 -17.11 17.54
N GLY A 226 6.71 -16.50 16.36
CA GLY A 226 5.67 -15.66 15.77
C GLY A 226 5.16 -16.26 14.47
N GLY A 227 3.84 -16.40 14.29
CA GLY A 227 3.31 -16.78 12.99
C GLY A 227 3.98 -18.01 12.34
N GLY A 228 4.39 -17.87 11.07
CA GLY A 228 4.86 -18.94 10.20
C GLY A 228 6.37 -19.01 10.02
N LYS A 229 6.88 -20.22 9.77
CA LYS A 229 8.31 -20.46 9.48
C LYS A 229 8.61 -20.24 8.00
N LEU A 230 9.82 -19.75 7.74
CA LEU A 230 10.33 -19.55 6.39
C LEU A 230 11.29 -20.67 5.99
N ASN A 231 11.29 -21.02 4.70
CA ASN A 231 12.21 -22.00 4.13
C ASN A 231 13.50 -21.30 3.65
N SER A 232 14.65 -21.68 4.18
CA SER A 232 15.95 -21.11 3.81
C SER A 232 16.38 -21.35 2.36
N SER A 233 15.77 -22.30 1.65
CA SER A 233 16.05 -22.58 0.23
C SER A 233 15.24 -21.73 -0.75
N ILE A 234 14.25 -20.98 -0.25
CA ILE A 234 13.37 -20.15 -1.09
C ILE A 234 13.68 -18.68 -0.80
N PRO A 235 13.91 -17.83 -1.82
CA PRO A 235 14.21 -16.43 -1.60
C PRO A 235 13.00 -15.68 -1.00
N VAL A 236 13.28 -14.57 -0.35
CA VAL A 236 12.27 -13.70 0.25
C VAL A 236 11.33 -13.09 -0.78
N SER A 237 11.82 -12.87 -2.01
CA SER A 237 11.02 -12.44 -3.17
C SER A 237 10.03 -13.48 -3.68
N ILE A 238 9.95 -14.65 -3.04
CA ILE A 238 8.91 -15.66 -3.30
C ILE A 238 8.16 -15.98 -2.01
N SER A 239 8.85 -15.94 -0.86
CA SER A 239 8.31 -16.38 0.43
C SER A 239 7.54 -15.32 1.22
N LEU A 240 7.87 -14.03 1.10
CA LEU A 240 7.30 -12.95 1.94
C LEU A 240 6.02 -12.32 1.40
N PHE A 241 5.31 -12.99 0.51
CA PHE A 241 4.11 -12.40 -0.09
C PHE A 241 2.89 -12.38 0.81
N PHE A 242 2.83 -13.21 1.86
CA PHE A 242 1.78 -13.14 2.88
C PHE A 242 1.96 -11.97 3.87
N LEU A 243 3.05 -11.23 3.74
CA LEU A 243 3.50 -10.19 4.67
C LEU A 243 3.00 -8.80 4.26
N LEU A 244 2.60 -8.69 3.00
CA LEU A 244 2.14 -7.49 2.35
C LEU A 244 0.71 -7.69 1.86
N VAL A 245 -0.19 -8.06 2.78
CA VAL A 245 -1.57 -7.58 2.66
C VAL A 245 -1.50 -6.07 2.83
N TYR A 246 -1.06 -5.39 1.78
CA TYR A 246 -1.13 -3.94 1.69
C TYR A 246 -2.61 -3.60 1.76
N VAL A 247 -3.05 -3.21 2.96
CA VAL A 247 -3.95 -2.07 3.13
C VAL A 247 -5.12 -2.11 2.14
N LEU A 248 -5.89 -3.20 2.09
CA LEU A 248 -7.24 -3.15 1.51
C LEU A 248 -8.26 -2.56 2.50
N SER A 249 -7.80 -2.10 3.68
CA SER A 249 -8.68 -1.55 4.72
C SER A 249 -8.54 -0.02 4.91
N TYR A 250 -7.63 0.67 4.22
CA TYR A 250 -7.58 2.14 4.26
C TYR A 250 -7.69 2.72 2.84
N SER A 251 -8.91 2.86 2.31
CA SER A 251 -9.32 3.97 1.40
C SER A 251 -10.65 3.77 0.64
N LEU A 252 -11.49 2.77 0.91
CA LEU A 252 -12.81 2.68 0.22
C LEU A 252 -14.06 2.86 1.08
N PHE A 253 -13.91 3.21 2.35
CA PHE A 253 -15.01 3.75 3.17
C PHE A 253 -14.53 5.02 3.86
N ILE A 254 -14.46 6.11 3.09
CA ILE A 254 -14.65 7.44 3.67
C ILE A 254 -16.17 7.55 3.84
N HIS A 255 -16.59 7.51 5.09
CA HIS A 255 -17.98 7.73 5.48
C HIS A 255 -18.34 9.22 5.42
#